data_AF-A0A7W0PM70-F1
#
_entry.id   AF-A0A7W0PM70-F1
#
_cell.length_a   1.000
_cell.length_b   1.000
_cell.length_c   1.000
_cell.angle_alpha   90.00
_cell.angle_beta   90.00
_cell.angle_gamma   90.00
#
_symmetry.space_group_name_H-M   'P 1'
#
loop_
_entity.id
_entity.type
_entity.pdbx_description
1 polymer ?
#
loop_
_entity_poly.entity_id
_entity_poly.type
_entity_poly.pdbx_seq_one_letter_code
_entity_poly.pdbx_strand_id
1 'polypeptide(L)'
;EEDHREARERLERLESVLNRRVPVDVLHNFSYEEVTDIFVRVNSRGTRLQAAELAIAQIAQRLPNMISDDVASYVIALRTRGWQFDDQFLLRCLTAVARDRSAFKHLVSMDRAEVTASWERLMPAMDTWLVLLRARLGLTSTEFIQSINSHVVPVAWIASYPTQVHEDRLLEWFVHSQVWSRYSGSSETALDADLQRMRGARAGNPFPTLMQSLRSGGQSARITQGDLQFVTRTSAYRLLMLLSAKGNGARDLLTGDVIVSSSPASISPVVMQQVFPSASTKRHASSRETNELPNYVLATQEIRATKPTSDLYRYLADVPESRLIAQAIPTDPALWEPVRFRDFMKERRRLLAAHMNEALKGLASPTTGAREPSVEPREATTATTREM
;
A
#
# COMPACT_ATOMS: atom_id res chain seq x y z
N GLU A 1 -18.58 -47.02 0.86
CA GLU A 1 -19.93 -46.73 1.41
C GLU A 1 -20.07 -45.29 1.92
N GLU A 2 -19.05 -44.74 2.60
CA GLU A 2 -19.01 -43.33 3.04
C GLU A 2 -19.13 -42.32 1.89
N ASP A 3 -18.37 -42.50 0.81
CA ASP A 3 -18.36 -41.61 -0.36
C ASP A 3 -19.71 -41.54 -1.09
N HIS A 4 -20.46 -42.64 -1.13
CA HIS A 4 -21.78 -42.67 -1.77
C HIS A 4 -22.85 -41.93 -0.96
N ARG A 5 -22.71 -41.92 0.36
CA ARG A 5 -23.59 -41.19 1.28
C ARG A 5 -23.31 -39.69 1.21
N GLU A 6 -22.04 -39.29 1.19
CA GLU A 6 -21.66 -37.89 1.00
C GLU A 6 -22.10 -37.35 -0.38
N ALA A 7 -21.96 -38.15 -1.44
CA ALA A 7 -22.43 -37.79 -2.78
C ALA A 7 -23.96 -37.58 -2.82
N ARG A 8 -24.72 -38.43 -2.12
CA ARG A 8 -26.18 -38.32 -2.04
C ARG A 8 -26.63 -37.07 -1.27
N GLU A 9 -26.02 -36.78 -0.13
CA GLU A 9 -26.31 -35.54 0.63
C GLU A 9 -26.00 -34.27 -0.18
N ARG A 10 -24.94 -34.28 -1.00
CA ARG A 10 -24.61 -33.16 -1.89
C ARG A 10 -25.64 -33.00 -3.01
N LEU A 11 -26.17 -34.10 -3.57
CA LEU A 11 -27.23 -34.07 -4.57
C LEU A 11 -28.56 -33.57 -4.01
N GLU A 12 -28.94 -34.01 -2.80
CA GLU A 12 -30.15 -33.54 -2.12
C GLU A 12 -30.06 -32.04 -1.78
N ARG A 13 -28.88 -31.56 -1.34
CA ARG A 13 -28.63 -30.12 -1.17
C ARG A 13 -28.77 -29.35 -2.47
N LEU A 14 -28.30 -29.89 -3.60
CA LEU A 14 -28.43 -29.25 -4.90
C LEU A 14 -29.90 -29.18 -5.34
N GLU A 15 -30.66 -30.26 -5.15
CA GLU A 15 -32.09 -30.33 -5.45
C GLU A 15 -32.91 -29.35 -4.60
N SER A 16 -32.51 -29.12 -3.33
CA SER A 16 -33.15 -28.14 -2.45
C SER A 16 -33.08 -26.69 -2.98
N VAL A 17 -32.10 -26.37 -3.84
CA VAL A 17 -31.98 -25.05 -4.48
C VAL A 17 -33.14 -24.81 -5.44
N LEU A 18 -33.60 -25.83 -6.17
CA LEU A 18 -34.72 -25.73 -7.11
C LEU A 18 -36.05 -25.40 -6.41
N ASN A 19 -36.19 -25.84 -5.16
CA ASN A 19 -37.40 -25.63 -4.35
C ASN A 19 -37.34 -24.37 -3.48
N ARG A 20 -36.28 -23.58 -3.58
CA ARG A 20 -36.09 -22.38 -2.76
C ARG A 20 -37.00 -21.26 -3.26
N ARG A 21 -37.97 -20.86 -2.43
CA ARG A 21 -38.79 -19.68 -2.71
C ARG A 21 -37.95 -18.41 -2.55
N VAL A 22 -37.80 -17.67 -3.64
CA VAL A 22 -37.18 -16.34 -3.64
C VAL A 22 -38.30 -15.31 -3.43
N PRO A 23 -38.35 -14.61 -2.28
CA PRO A 23 -39.30 -13.53 -2.11
C PRO A 23 -38.98 -12.40 -3.10
N VAL A 24 -39.99 -11.96 -3.85
CA VAL A 24 -39.90 -10.83 -4.78
C VAL A 24 -40.85 -9.77 -4.29
N ASP A 25 -40.31 -8.67 -3.76
CA ASP A 25 -41.06 -7.48 -3.40
C ASP A 25 -40.76 -6.37 -4.40
N VAL A 26 -41.81 -5.84 -5.04
CA VAL A 26 -41.70 -4.71 -5.97
C VAL A 26 -42.04 -3.43 -5.21
N LEU A 27 -41.06 -2.54 -5.09
CA LEU A 27 -41.19 -1.28 -4.38
C LEU A 27 -41.73 -0.21 -5.33
N HIS A 28 -42.80 0.49 -4.92
CA HIS A 28 -43.41 1.59 -5.66
C HIS A 28 -43.30 2.90 -4.87
N ASN A 29 -43.25 4.04 -5.57
CA ASN A 29 -43.22 5.39 -4.98
C ASN A 29 -42.00 5.72 -4.10
N PHE A 30 -40.91 4.97 -4.23
CA PHE A 30 -39.63 5.34 -3.63
C PHE A 30 -38.82 6.17 -4.63
N SER A 31 -38.14 7.19 -4.13
CA SER A 31 -37.08 7.85 -4.87
C SER A 31 -35.95 6.86 -5.17
N TYR A 32 -35.19 7.12 -6.23
CA TYR A 32 -34.07 6.26 -6.58
C TYR A 32 -32.98 6.23 -5.48
N GLU A 33 -32.87 7.31 -4.68
CA GLU A 33 -32.03 7.37 -3.48
C GLU A 33 -32.53 6.42 -2.39
N GLU A 34 -33.83 6.36 -2.12
CA GLU A 34 -34.38 5.41 -1.15
C GLU A 34 -34.25 3.96 -1.63
N VAL A 35 -34.43 3.71 -2.93
CA VAL A 35 -34.22 2.38 -3.53
C VAL A 35 -32.77 1.95 -3.37
N THR A 36 -31.81 2.87 -3.52
CA THR A 36 -30.38 2.64 -3.28
C THR A 36 -30.11 2.23 -1.83
N ASP A 37 -30.63 3.01 -0.88
CA ASP A 37 -30.44 2.73 0.54
C ASP A 37 -31.05 1.38 0.95
N ILE A 38 -32.21 1.03 0.41
CA ILE A 38 -32.85 -0.28 0.61
C ILE A 38 -31.98 -1.38 0.01
N PHE A 39 -31.51 -1.21 -1.22
CA PHE A 39 -30.67 -2.18 -1.90
C PHE A 39 -29.36 -2.44 -1.13
N VAL A 40 -28.72 -1.39 -0.62
CA VAL A 40 -27.50 -1.48 0.18
C VAL A 40 -27.76 -2.21 1.50
N ARG A 41 -28.88 -1.91 2.17
CA ARG A 41 -29.27 -2.61 3.41
C ARG A 41 -29.55 -4.09 3.17
N VAL A 42 -30.28 -4.44 2.11
CA VAL A 42 -30.65 -5.82 1.78
C VAL A 42 -29.42 -6.63 1.36
N ASN A 43 -28.51 -6.06 0.56
CA ASN A 43 -27.27 -6.72 0.14
C ASN A 43 -26.18 -6.78 1.22
N SER A 44 -26.41 -6.22 2.40
CA SER A 44 -25.41 -6.18 3.48
C SER A 44 -24.98 -7.56 4.02
N ARG A 45 -25.77 -8.62 3.76
CA ARG A 45 -25.50 -10.01 4.19
C ARG A 45 -25.13 -10.99 3.04
N GLY A 46 -25.06 -10.53 1.77
CA GLY A 46 -24.76 -11.34 0.59
C GLY A 46 -23.49 -10.89 -0.17
N THR A 47 -23.29 -11.37 -1.41
CA THR A 47 -22.22 -10.87 -2.30
C THR A 47 -22.53 -9.42 -2.66
N ARG A 48 -21.78 -8.48 -2.10
CA ARG A 48 -22.03 -7.05 -2.22
C ARG A 48 -21.92 -6.60 -3.69
N LEU A 49 -23.04 -6.34 -4.36
CA LEU A 49 -23.08 -5.21 -5.29
C LEU A 49 -22.80 -3.97 -4.44
N GLN A 50 -21.66 -3.33 -4.67
CA GLN A 50 -21.17 -2.32 -3.74
C GLN A 50 -22.04 -1.07 -3.88
N ALA A 51 -22.45 -0.42 -2.79
CA ALA A 51 -23.13 0.88 -2.81
C ALA A 51 -22.45 1.88 -3.78
N ALA A 52 -21.13 1.73 -3.93
CA ALA A 52 -20.32 2.42 -4.91
C ALA A 52 -20.73 2.20 -6.37
N GLU A 53 -20.98 0.97 -6.81
CA GLU A 53 -21.32 0.64 -8.20
C GLU A 53 -22.67 1.26 -8.59
N LEU A 54 -23.64 1.27 -7.66
CA LEU A 54 -24.93 1.92 -7.89
C LEU A 54 -24.79 3.44 -7.95
N ALA A 55 -24.00 4.03 -7.05
CA ALA A 55 -23.73 5.46 -7.09
C ALA A 55 -22.97 5.87 -8.38
N ILE A 56 -22.00 5.06 -8.82
CA ILE A 56 -21.30 5.23 -10.10
C ILE A 56 -22.30 5.23 -11.24
N ALA A 57 -23.22 4.26 -11.29
CA ALA A 57 -24.24 4.17 -12.34
C ALA A 57 -25.16 5.41 -12.37
N GLN A 58 -25.56 5.92 -11.20
CA GLN A 58 -26.37 7.14 -11.09
C GLN A 58 -25.64 8.38 -11.61
N ILE A 59 -24.37 8.52 -11.24
CA ILE A 59 -23.55 9.65 -11.68
C ILE A 59 -23.30 9.53 -13.18
N ALA A 60 -23.00 8.35 -13.69
CA ALA A 60 -22.84 8.11 -15.12
C ALA A 60 -24.12 8.44 -15.91
N GLN A 61 -25.31 8.20 -15.35
CA GLN A 61 -26.56 8.60 -16.00
C GLN A 61 -26.73 10.12 -16.08
N ARG A 62 -26.34 10.85 -15.03
CA ARG A 62 -26.49 12.32 -14.94
C ARG A 62 -25.37 13.08 -15.65
N LEU A 63 -24.17 12.51 -15.62
CA LEU A 63 -22.89 13.10 -16.06
C LEU A 63 -22.11 12.07 -16.90
N PRO A 64 -22.66 11.58 -18.03
CA PRO A 64 -22.06 10.48 -18.79
C PRO A 64 -20.61 10.77 -19.19
N ASN A 65 -20.35 11.92 -19.81
CA ASN A 65 -19.02 12.28 -20.30
C ASN A 65 -17.97 12.42 -19.18
N MET A 66 -18.37 12.83 -17.96
CA MET A 66 -17.42 12.95 -16.84
C MET A 66 -16.88 11.58 -16.43
N ILE A 67 -17.74 10.57 -16.36
CA ILE A 67 -17.33 9.22 -15.94
C ILE A 67 -16.64 8.49 -17.09
N SER A 68 -17.24 8.48 -18.29
CA SER A 68 -16.72 7.73 -19.43
C SER A 68 -15.44 8.32 -20.02
N ASP A 69 -15.25 9.64 -19.91
CA ASP A 69 -14.16 10.33 -20.58
C ASP A 69 -13.14 10.80 -19.55
N ASP A 70 -13.50 11.75 -18.68
CA ASP A 70 -12.55 12.41 -17.78
C ASP A 70 -11.96 11.45 -16.72
N VAL A 71 -12.83 10.76 -15.97
CA VAL A 71 -12.41 9.81 -14.92
C VAL A 71 -11.65 8.64 -15.54
N ALA A 72 -12.21 8.00 -16.57
CA ALA A 72 -11.57 6.86 -17.23
C ALA A 72 -10.20 7.21 -17.82
N SER A 73 -10.08 8.36 -18.50
CA SER A 73 -8.81 8.82 -19.07
C SER A 73 -7.78 9.09 -17.99
N TYR A 74 -8.18 9.69 -16.86
CA TYR A 74 -7.25 9.94 -15.75
C TYR A 74 -6.82 8.65 -15.05
N VAL A 75 -7.71 7.66 -14.87
CA VAL A 75 -7.33 6.32 -14.37
C VAL A 75 -6.29 5.67 -15.27
N ILE A 76 -6.49 5.71 -16.59
CA ILE A 76 -5.54 5.17 -17.56
C ILE A 76 -4.19 5.89 -17.44
N ALA A 77 -4.20 7.23 -17.38
CA ALA A 77 -2.98 8.01 -17.23
C ALA A 77 -2.23 7.67 -15.93
N LEU A 78 -2.93 7.48 -14.82
CA LEU A 78 -2.36 7.06 -13.55
C LEU A 78 -1.73 5.66 -13.63
N ARG A 79 -2.42 4.70 -14.29
CA ARG A 79 -1.92 3.34 -14.50
C ARG A 79 -0.64 3.34 -15.34
N THR A 80 -0.59 4.11 -16.42
CA THR A 80 0.61 4.26 -17.26
C THR A 80 1.80 4.83 -16.45
N ARG A 81 1.53 5.64 -15.42
CA ARG A 81 2.56 6.18 -14.51
C ARG A 81 2.95 5.23 -13.37
N GLY A 82 2.33 4.04 -13.29
CA GLY A 82 2.60 3.00 -12.29
C GLY A 82 1.58 2.92 -11.14
N TRP A 83 0.57 3.80 -11.11
CA TRP A 83 -0.40 3.89 -10.01
C TRP A 83 -1.68 3.12 -10.34
N GLN A 84 -1.91 2.01 -9.63
CA GLN A 84 -3.12 1.20 -9.83
C GLN A 84 -4.27 1.71 -8.95
N PHE A 85 -5.02 2.66 -9.51
CA PHE A 85 -6.27 3.16 -8.94
C PHE A 85 -7.47 2.76 -9.81
N ASP A 86 -8.66 2.79 -9.21
CA ASP A 86 -9.93 2.54 -9.87
C ASP A 86 -10.89 3.74 -9.75
N ASP A 87 -11.99 3.67 -10.49
CA ASP A 87 -13.00 4.72 -10.56
C ASP A 87 -13.62 4.97 -9.18
N GLN A 88 -13.85 3.91 -8.40
CA GLN A 88 -14.40 3.99 -7.06
C GLN A 88 -13.51 4.84 -6.15
N PHE A 89 -12.20 4.65 -6.19
CA PHE A 89 -11.24 5.44 -5.43
C PHE A 89 -11.23 6.91 -5.89
N LEU A 90 -11.22 7.18 -7.19
CA LEU A 90 -11.21 8.56 -7.68
C LEU A 90 -12.50 9.30 -7.33
N LEU A 91 -13.65 8.66 -7.46
CA LEU A 91 -14.93 9.24 -7.06
C LEU A 91 -15.02 9.44 -5.55
N ARG A 92 -14.39 8.58 -4.75
CA ARG A 92 -14.23 8.81 -3.31
C ARG A 92 -13.35 10.03 -3.02
N CYS A 93 -12.25 10.20 -3.74
CA CYS A 93 -11.43 11.42 -3.64
C CYS A 93 -12.22 12.66 -4.06
N LEU A 94 -13.00 12.59 -5.15
CA LEU A 94 -13.86 13.67 -5.62
C LEU A 94 -14.88 14.07 -4.56
N THR A 95 -15.54 13.09 -3.93
CA THR A 95 -16.47 13.32 -2.82
C THR A 95 -15.79 14.03 -1.66
N ALA A 96 -14.56 13.61 -1.33
CA ALA A 96 -13.79 14.19 -0.23
C ALA A 96 -13.38 15.63 -0.53
N VAL A 97 -12.91 15.91 -1.74
CA VAL A 97 -12.52 17.25 -2.22
C VAL A 97 -13.72 18.20 -2.28
N ALA A 98 -14.90 17.70 -2.61
CA ALA A 98 -16.11 18.50 -2.73
C ALA A 98 -16.78 18.79 -1.38
N ARG A 99 -16.90 17.78 -0.50
CA ARG A 99 -17.80 17.84 0.67
C ARG A 99 -17.16 17.43 2.00
N ASP A 100 -15.87 17.13 2.04
CA ASP A 100 -15.19 16.56 3.22
C ASP A 100 -15.84 15.25 3.70
N ARG A 101 -16.31 14.44 2.76
CA ARG A 101 -16.98 13.14 2.99
C ARG A 101 -16.50 12.10 2.00
N SER A 102 -16.56 10.83 2.37
CA SER A 102 -16.11 9.70 1.56
C SER A 102 -17.24 8.80 1.07
N ALA A 103 -18.44 8.91 1.66
CA ALA A 103 -19.60 8.12 1.27
C ALA A 103 -20.24 8.64 -0.03
N PHE A 104 -20.46 7.73 -0.99
CA PHE A 104 -20.95 8.07 -2.33
C PHE A 104 -22.32 8.74 -2.38
N LYS A 105 -23.16 8.57 -1.36
CA LYS A 105 -24.45 9.30 -1.26
C LYS A 105 -24.28 10.82 -1.36
N HIS A 106 -23.16 11.35 -0.89
CA HIS A 106 -22.87 12.78 -0.99
C HIS A 106 -22.54 13.20 -2.41
N LEU A 107 -21.91 12.32 -3.19
CA LEU A 107 -21.58 12.55 -4.59
C LEU A 107 -22.81 12.54 -5.49
N VAL A 108 -23.73 11.59 -5.25
CA VAL A 108 -25.00 11.47 -5.99
C VAL A 108 -25.83 12.75 -5.90
N SER A 109 -25.81 13.41 -4.74
CA SER A 109 -26.55 14.65 -4.50
C SER A 109 -25.96 15.89 -5.17
N MET A 110 -24.75 15.83 -5.75
CA MET A 110 -24.08 16.97 -6.37
C MET A 110 -24.68 17.31 -7.73
N ASP A 111 -24.70 18.60 -8.06
CA ASP A 111 -24.98 19.05 -9.41
C ASP A 111 -23.74 18.98 -10.32
N ARG A 112 -23.94 19.22 -11.63
CA ARG A 112 -22.88 19.19 -12.62
C ARG A 112 -21.77 20.20 -12.32
N ALA A 113 -22.13 21.41 -11.92
CA ALA A 113 -21.17 22.49 -11.72
C ALA A 113 -20.25 22.19 -10.54
N GLU A 114 -20.81 21.66 -9.45
CA GLU A 114 -20.04 21.25 -8.28
C GLU A 114 -19.09 20.08 -8.59
N VAL A 115 -19.56 19.08 -9.34
CA VAL A 115 -18.73 17.95 -9.76
C VAL A 115 -17.57 18.42 -10.62
N THR A 116 -17.83 19.26 -11.63
CA THR A 116 -16.78 19.82 -12.50
C THR A 116 -15.76 20.64 -11.70
N ALA A 117 -16.21 21.58 -10.87
CA ALA A 117 -15.31 22.41 -10.05
C ALA A 117 -14.49 21.59 -9.05
N SER A 118 -15.03 20.48 -8.55
CA SER A 118 -14.30 19.59 -7.64
C SER A 118 -13.30 18.71 -8.38
N TRP A 119 -13.62 18.29 -9.60
CA TRP A 119 -12.71 17.54 -10.47
C TRP A 119 -11.48 18.36 -10.87
N GLU A 120 -11.67 19.62 -11.24
CA GLU A 120 -10.59 20.57 -11.57
C GLU A 120 -9.61 20.80 -10.41
N ARG A 121 -10.07 20.66 -9.16
CA ARG A 121 -9.20 20.71 -7.96
C ARG A 121 -8.56 19.37 -7.62
N LEU A 122 -9.27 18.27 -7.87
CA LEU A 122 -8.81 16.91 -7.55
C LEU A 122 -7.56 16.53 -8.36
N MET A 123 -7.58 16.73 -9.68
CA MET A 123 -6.48 16.31 -10.56
C MET A 123 -5.11 16.90 -10.15
N PRO A 124 -4.94 18.24 -10.02
CA PRO A 124 -3.65 18.79 -9.63
C PRO A 124 -3.24 18.39 -8.20
N ALA A 125 -4.21 18.19 -7.30
CA ALA A 125 -3.93 17.74 -5.94
C ALA A 125 -3.43 16.30 -5.89
N MET A 126 -4.04 15.40 -6.68
CA MET A 126 -3.58 14.03 -6.86
C MET A 126 -2.19 14.00 -7.48
N ASP A 127 -1.96 14.73 -8.57
CA ASP A 127 -0.65 14.78 -9.22
C ASP A 127 0.44 15.31 -8.27
N THR A 128 0.15 16.37 -7.51
CA THR A 128 1.06 16.91 -6.48
C THR A 128 1.37 15.86 -5.40
N TRP A 129 0.34 15.15 -4.93
CA TRP A 129 0.52 14.10 -3.92
C TRP A 129 1.40 12.95 -4.42
N LEU A 130 1.19 12.49 -5.66
CA LEU A 130 1.96 11.39 -6.23
C LEU A 130 3.41 11.79 -6.55
N VAL A 131 3.64 13.05 -6.97
CA VAL A 131 5.00 13.61 -7.10
C VAL A 131 5.70 13.63 -5.75
N LEU A 132 5.00 14.04 -4.69
CA LEU A 132 5.54 14.06 -3.34
C LEU A 132 5.92 12.66 -2.83
N LEU A 133 5.04 11.66 -3.03
CA LEU A 133 5.32 10.25 -2.69
C LEU A 133 6.55 9.72 -3.45
N ARG A 134 6.68 10.05 -4.73
CA ARG A 134 7.85 9.64 -5.52
C ARG A 134 9.12 10.30 -5.02
N ALA A 135 9.13 11.63 -4.90
CA ALA A 135 10.32 12.39 -4.52
C ALA A 135 10.80 12.05 -3.11
N ARG A 136 9.89 12.03 -2.13
CA ARG A 136 10.24 11.90 -0.72
C ARG A 136 10.33 10.44 -0.28
N LEU A 137 9.40 9.59 -0.71
CA LEU A 137 9.34 8.19 -0.28
C LEU A 137 9.93 7.20 -1.29
N GLY A 138 10.20 7.62 -2.54
CA GLY A 138 10.65 6.70 -3.60
C GLY A 138 9.55 5.77 -4.10
N LEU A 139 8.28 6.08 -3.84
CA LEU A 139 7.15 5.27 -4.27
C LEU A 139 6.78 5.61 -5.72
N THR A 140 6.89 4.62 -6.61
CA THR A 140 6.56 4.77 -8.04
C THR A 140 5.30 4.00 -8.44
N SER A 141 4.77 3.17 -7.54
CA SER A 141 3.58 2.37 -7.76
C SER A 141 2.82 2.13 -6.46
N THR A 142 1.66 1.51 -6.57
CA THR A 142 0.87 1.03 -5.44
C THR A 142 1.43 -0.26 -4.82
N GLU A 143 2.53 -0.80 -5.36
CA GLU A 143 3.07 -2.10 -4.93
C GLU A 143 3.35 -2.12 -3.44
N PHE A 144 3.87 -1.07 -2.78
CA PHE A 144 4.19 -1.10 -1.34
C PHE A 144 3.10 -0.47 -0.44
N ILE A 145 1.93 -0.18 -1.00
CA ILE A 145 0.84 0.50 -0.33
C ILE A 145 -0.14 -0.55 0.19
N GLN A 146 -0.52 -0.45 1.47
CA GLN A 146 -1.47 -1.38 2.08
C GLN A 146 -2.92 -0.99 1.77
N SER A 147 -3.28 0.27 2.03
CA SER A 147 -4.63 0.76 1.75
C SER A 147 -4.58 1.88 0.73
N ILE A 148 -5.27 1.71 -0.39
CA ILE A 148 -5.48 2.77 -1.38
C ILE A 148 -6.24 3.96 -0.77
N ASN A 149 -7.15 3.72 0.18
CA ASN A 149 -7.91 4.76 0.87
C ASN A 149 -7.05 5.76 1.64
N SER A 150 -5.81 5.41 2.01
CA SER A 150 -4.90 6.33 2.71
C SER A 150 -4.53 7.58 1.89
N HIS A 151 -4.73 7.59 0.57
CA HIS A 151 -4.47 8.76 -0.28
C HIS A 151 -5.60 9.81 -0.22
N VAL A 152 -6.81 9.43 0.19
CA VAL A 152 -7.99 10.32 0.14
C VAL A 152 -7.77 11.57 0.98
N VAL A 153 -7.26 11.41 2.20
CA VAL A 153 -7.05 12.50 3.16
C VAL A 153 -5.96 13.48 2.68
N PRO A 154 -4.75 13.04 2.25
CA PRO A 154 -3.75 13.93 1.68
C PRO A 154 -4.21 14.67 0.42
N VAL A 155 -4.91 13.98 -0.47
CA VAL A 155 -5.42 14.59 -1.71
C VAL A 155 -6.48 15.64 -1.41
N ALA A 156 -7.42 15.36 -0.51
CA ALA A 156 -8.42 16.34 -0.07
C ALA A 156 -7.80 17.56 0.60
N TRP A 157 -6.74 17.36 1.39
CA TRP A 157 -5.98 18.45 2.00
C TRP A 157 -5.32 19.35 0.96
N ILE A 158 -4.57 18.77 0.03
CA ILE A 158 -3.85 19.51 -1.01
C ILE A 158 -4.84 20.28 -1.91
N ALA A 159 -5.99 19.66 -2.24
CA ALA A 159 -7.04 20.31 -3.03
C ALA A 159 -7.70 21.50 -2.30
N SER A 160 -7.70 21.48 -0.95
CA SER A 160 -8.29 22.54 -0.13
C SER A 160 -7.29 23.63 0.25
N TYR A 161 -6.01 23.27 0.37
CA TYR A 161 -4.93 24.14 0.84
C TYR A 161 -3.67 23.99 -0.04
N PRO A 162 -3.75 24.34 -1.34
CA PRO A 162 -2.64 24.11 -2.29
C PRO A 162 -1.37 24.90 -1.93
N THR A 163 -1.47 25.97 -1.15
CA THR A 163 -0.33 26.77 -0.67
C THR A 163 0.20 26.33 0.69
N GLN A 164 -0.48 25.41 1.38
CA GLN A 164 -0.13 24.93 2.73
C GLN A 164 -0.17 23.39 2.78
N VAL A 165 0.59 22.76 1.88
CA VAL A 165 0.59 21.30 1.75
C VAL A 165 1.05 20.60 3.04
N HIS A 166 1.99 21.19 3.79
CA HIS A 166 2.60 20.57 4.97
C HIS A 166 3.13 19.15 4.69
N GLU A 167 3.98 19.05 3.65
CA GLU A 167 4.50 17.79 3.10
C GLU A 167 4.92 16.77 4.17
N ASP A 168 5.79 17.17 5.10
CA ASP A 168 6.35 16.27 6.12
C ASP A 168 5.25 15.67 6.99
N ARG A 169 4.24 16.47 7.37
CA ARG A 169 3.14 16.01 8.23
C ARG A 169 2.17 15.10 7.48
N LEU A 170 1.92 15.37 6.19
CA LEU A 170 1.13 14.49 5.34
C LEU A 170 1.81 13.15 5.11
N LEU A 171 3.12 13.16 4.85
CA LEU A 171 3.91 11.95 4.66
C LEU A 171 4.00 11.12 5.94
N GLU A 172 4.26 11.77 7.07
CA GLU A 172 4.24 11.13 8.39
C GLU A 172 2.89 10.46 8.65
N TRP A 173 1.79 11.22 8.52
CA TRP A 173 0.45 10.68 8.72
C TRP A 173 0.13 9.54 7.75
N PHE A 174 0.49 9.67 6.47
CA PHE A 174 0.25 8.65 5.46
C PHE A 174 0.94 7.34 5.82
N VAL A 175 2.24 7.37 6.12
CA VAL A 175 3.01 6.18 6.48
C VAL A 175 2.43 5.52 7.74
N HIS A 176 2.10 6.30 8.77
CA HIS A 176 1.48 5.78 9.98
C HIS A 176 0.10 5.17 9.71
N SER A 177 -0.73 5.78 8.87
CA SER A 177 -2.06 5.25 8.53
C SER A 177 -2.00 3.86 7.86
N GLN A 178 -0.91 3.59 7.13
CA GLN A 178 -0.67 2.31 6.47
C GLN A 178 -0.26 1.25 7.50
N VAL A 179 0.81 1.54 8.26
CA VAL A 179 1.40 0.61 9.24
C VAL A 179 0.39 0.18 10.29
N TRP A 180 -0.43 1.14 10.72
CA TRP A 180 -1.45 0.93 11.72
C TRP A 180 -2.80 0.49 11.15
N SER A 181 -2.83 0.12 9.87
CA SER A 181 -4.01 -0.45 9.19
C SER A 181 -5.28 0.38 9.40
N ARG A 182 -5.16 1.72 9.36
CA ARG A 182 -6.24 2.66 9.69
C ARG A 182 -7.54 2.39 8.93
N TYR A 183 -7.43 1.89 7.71
CA TYR A 183 -8.53 1.69 6.77
C TYR A 183 -8.80 0.21 6.42
N SER A 184 -8.33 -0.77 7.22
CA SER A 184 -8.56 -2.20 6.96
C SER A 184 -9.95 -2.72 7.37
N GLY A 185 -10.65 -1.97 8.24
CA GLY A 185 -11.99 -2.31 8.75
C GLY A 185 -13.08 -1.40 8.16
N SER A 186 -13.63 -0.50 8.98
CA SER A 186 -14.63 0.50 8.54
C SER A 186 -13.95 1.70 7.87
N SER A 187 -13.49 1.49 6.63
CA SER A 187 -12.73 2.49 5.87
C SER A 187 -13.50 3.80 5.67
N GLU A 188 -14.79 3.76 5.34
CA GLU A 188 -15.62 4.96 5.15
C GLU A 188 -15.81 5.75 6.45
N THR A 189 -16.16 5.10 7.57
CA THR A 189 -16.28 5.78 8.86
C THR A 189 -14.96 6.40 9.30
N ALA A 190 -13.85 5.68 9.10
CA ALA A 190 -12.51 6.17 9.41
C ALA A 190 -12.15 7.40 8.57
N LEU A 191 -12.40 7.34 7.26
CA LEU A 191 -12.16 8.44 6.33
C LEU A 191 -12.98 9.67 6.68
N ASP A 192 -14.29 9.52 6.90
CA ASP A 192 -15.16 10.63 7.25
C ASP A 192 -14.72 11.31 8.54
N ALA A 193 -14.30 10.54 9.54
CA ALA A 193 -13.78 11.08 10.79
C ALA A 193 -12.47 11.85 10.59
N ASP A 194 -11.58 11.37 9.72
CA ASP A 194 -10.29 12.02 9.45
C ASP A 194 -10.44 13.26 8.56
N LEU A 195 -11.33 13.24 7.55
CA LEU A 195 -11.72 14.41 6.76
C LEU A 195 -12.38 15.50 7.61
N GLN A 196 -13.26 15.13 8.55
CA GLN A 196 -13.86 16.09 9.49
C GLN A 196 -12.82 16.73 10.42
N ARG A 197 -11.84 15.97 10.91
CA ARG A 197 -10.73 16.51 11.71
C ARG A 197 -9.91 17.52 10.94
N MET A 198 -9.63 17.26 9.66
CA MET A 198 -8.95 18.21 8.78
C MET A 198 -9.74 19.52 8.62
N ARG A 199 -11.05 19.43 8.41
CA ARG A 199 -11.92 20.61 8.27
C ARG A 199 -12.00 21.44 9.55
N GLY A 200 -12.13 20.79 10.70
CA GLY A 200 -12.32 21.45 11.99
C GLY A 200 -11.14 22.34 12.42
N ALA A 201 -9.96 22.13 11.85
CA ALA A 201 -8.74 22.86 12.16
C ALA A 201 -8.57 24.16 11.35
N ARG A 202 -9.64 24.79 10.85
CA ARG A 202 -9.59 26.04 10.05
C ARG A 202 -8.91 27.26 10.73
N ALA A 203 -8.37 27.12 11.94
CA ALA A 203 -7.53 28.10 12.62
C ALA A 203 -6.24 27.51 13.24
N GLY A 204 -5.88 26.26 12.93
CA GLY A 204 -4.75 25.57 13.56
C GLY A 204 -4.23 24.37 12.76
N ASN A 205 -3.32 23.61 13.38
CA ASN A 205 -2.66 22.47 12.77
C ASN A 205 -3.44 21.16 13.09
N PRO A 206 -4.09 20.48 12.12
CA PRO A 206 -4.88 19.26 12.37
C PRO A 206 -4.04 18.01 12.57
N PHE A 207 -2.76 18.03 12.21
CA PHE A 207 -1.93 16.83 12.16
C PHE A 207 -1.72 16.15 13.53
N PRO A 208 -1.56 16.89 14.66
CA PRO A 208 -1.50 16.27 15.98
C PRO A 208 -2.76 15.46 16.34
N THR A 209 -3.96 16.00 16.06
CA THR A 209 -5.22 15.31 16.38
C THR A 209 -5.48 14.14 15.44
N LEU A 210 -5.08 14.25 14.16
CA LEU A 210 -5.06 13.14 13.22
C LEU A 210 -4.09 12.04 13.66
N MET A 211 -2.88 12.37 14.07
CA MET A 211 -1.90 11.38 14.54
C MET A 211 -2.37 10.68 15.82
N GLN A 212 -3.01 11.42 16.73
CA GLN A 212 -3.62 10.85 17.94
C GLN A 212 -4.76 9.87 17.61
N SER A 213 -5.58 10.17 16.58
CA SER A 213 -6.68 9.27 16.18
C SER A 213 -6.16 7.91 15.69
N LEU A 214 -5.02 7.90 14.99
CA LEU A 214 -4.39 6.65 14.55
C LEU A 214 -3.94 5.77 15.72
N ARG A 215 -3.46 6.39 16.82
CA ARG A 215 -2.95 5.68 18.01
C ARG A 215 -4.05 5.22 18.97
N SER A 216 -5.26 5.78 18.85
CA SER A 216 -6.38 5.55 19.78
C SER A 216 -6.85 4.08 19.83
N GLY A 217 -6.43 3.24 18.86
CA GLY A 217 -6.64 1.79 18.87
C GLY A 217 -5.64 0.97 19.71
N GLY A 218 -4.89 1.61 20.62
CA GLY A 218 -3.87 0.93 21.44
C GLY A 218 -2.54 0.69 20.72
N GLN A 219 -2.30 1.39 19.61
CA GLN A 219 -1.10 1.17 18.79
C GLN A 219 0.10 1.90 19.38
N SER A 220 1.20 1.16 19.54
CA SER A 220 2.47 1.72 20.02
C SER A 220 3.02 2.74 19.04
N ALA A 221 3.65 3.80 19.57
CA ALA A 221 4.38 4.77 18.76
C ALA A 221 5.68 4.19 18.16
N ARG A 222 6.12 3.02 18.64
CA ARG A 222 7.35 2.34 18.20
C ARG A 222 7.06 0.92 17.74
N ILE A 223 7.79 0.51 16.70
CA ILE A 223 7.79 -0.88 16.21
C ILE A 223 8.70 -1.72 17.09
N THR A 224 8.20 -2.85 17.57
CA THR A 224 8.94 -3.81 18.39
C THR A 224 9.28 -5.07 17.59
N GLN A 225 10.13 -5.92 18.16
CA GLN A 225 10.42 -7.23 17.59
C GLN A 225 9.15 -8.13 17.53
N GLY A 226 8.25 -7.98 18.51
CA GLY A 226 7.00 -8.72 18.58
C GLY A 226 6.03 -8.34 17.46
N ASP A 227 6.00 -7.06 17.09
CA ASP A 227 5.15 -6.56 16.00
C ASP A 227 5.52 -7.16 14.62
N LEU A 228 6.78 -7.58 14.47
CA LEU A 228 7.28 -8.21 13.25
C LEU A 228 7.21 -9.75 13.29
N GLN A 229 6.61 -10.34 14.34
CA GLN A 229 6.39 -11.77 14.42
C GLN A 229 5.13 -12.17 13.66
N PHE A 230 5.18 -13.28 12.91
CA PHE A 230 4.03 -13.83 12.18
C PHE A 230 3.42 -12.90 11.11
N VAL A 231 4.05 -11.77 10.81
CA VAL A 231 3.61 -10.86 9.75
C VAL A 231 4.08 -11.39 8.40
N THR A 232 3.20 -11.42 7.42
CA THR A 232 3.50 -11.94 6.09
C THR A 232 4.13 -10.86 5.19
N ARG A 233 4.65 -11.28 4.02
CA ARG A 233 5.17 -10.35 2.99
C ARG A 233 4.18 -9.28 2.50
N THR A 234 2.88 -9.48 2.71
CA THR A 234 1.80 -8.56 2.33
C THR A 234 1.38 -7.64 3.49
N SER A 235 2.14 -7.64 4.59
CA SER A 235 1.89 -6.75 5.74
C SER A 235 2.23 -5.31 5.41
N ALA A 236 1.57 -4.36 6.09
CA ALA A 236 1.87 -2.93 5.99
C ALA A 236 3.33 -2.60 6.36
N TYR A 237 4.01 -3.43 7.15
CA TYR A 237 5.43 -3.29 7.49
C TYR A 237 6.36 -3.34 6.28
N ARG A 238 5.92 -3.86 5.12
CA ARG A 238 6.72 -3.85 3.89
C ARG A 238 7.04 -2.43 3.39
N LEU A 239 6.15 -1.46 3.64
CA LEU A 239 6.41 -0.06 3.35
C LEU A 239 7.57 0.46 4.22
N LEU A 240 7.55 0.19 5.53
CA LEU A 240 8.64 0.59 6.41
C LEU A 240 9.95 -0.14 6.10
N MET A 241 9.88 -1.39 5.65
CA MET A 241 11.05 -2.11 5.16
C MET A 241 11.67 -1.37 3.96
N LEU A 242 10.86 -0.96 2.98
CA LEU A 242 11.30 -0.15 1.82
C LEU A 242 11.90 1.19 2.26
N LEU A 243 11.21 1.94 3.12
CA LEU A 243 11.67 3.27 3.56
C LEU A 243 12.96 3.19 4.37
N SER A 244 13.07 2.21 5.27
CA SER A 244 14.28 2.01 6.06
C SER A 244 15.46 1.56 5.20
N ALA A 245 15.24 0.69 4.22
CA ALA A 245 16.26 0.31 3.25
C ALA A 245 16.73 1.52 2.42
N LYS A 246 15.80 2.34 1.92
CA LYS A 246 16.13 3.60 1.22
C LYS A 246 16.97 4.53 2.10
N GLY A 247 16.53 4.80 3.33
CA GLY A 247 17.23 5.69 4.26
C GLY A 247 18.63 5.23 4.61
N ASN A 248 18.88 3.92 4.60
CA ASN A 248 20.19 3.33 4.86
C ASN A 248 21.05 3.13 3.59
N GLY A 249 20.62 3.63 2.44
CA GLY A 249 21.35 3.46 1.18
C GLY A 249 21.45 2.01 0.71
N ALA A 250 20.43 1.20 1.00
CA ALA A 250 20.41 -0.22 0.66
C ALA A 250 20.56 -0.46 -0.84
N ARG A 251 21.39 -1.44 -1.16
CA ARG A 251 21.65 -1.94 -2.50
C ARG A 251 21.30 -3.40 -2.58
N ASP A 252 21.14 -3.87 -3.81
CA ASP A 252 20.95 -5.29 -4.06
C ASP A 252 22.10 -6.08 -3.44
N LEU A 253 21.78 -7.15 -2.70
CA LEU A 253 22.77 -7.91 -1.95
C LEU A 253 23.75 -8.64 -2.87
N LEU A 254 23.33 -9.05 -4.06
CA LEU A 254 24.20 -9.77 -4.99
C LEU A 254 24.87 -8.81 -5.97
N THR A 255 24.12 -7.96 -6.68
CA THR A 255 24.70 -7.11 -7.74
C THR A 255 25.26 -5.78 -7.24
N GLY A 256 24.73 -5.25 -6.15
CA GLY A 256 25.11 -3.92 -5.64
C GLY A 256 24.38 -2.77 -6.33
N ASP A 257 23.40 -3.09 -7.18
CA ASP A 257 22.58 -2.09 -7.84
C ASP A 257 21.69 -1.36 -6.85
N VAL A 258 21.26 -0.16 -7.24
CA VAL A 258 20.34 0.65 -6.44
C VAL A 258 18.96 0.00 -6.48
N ILE A 259 18.41 -0.35 -5.32
CA ILE A 259 17.08 -0.95 -5.22
C ILE A 259 16.01 0.15 -5.30
N VAL A 260 16.18 1.24 -4.56
CA VAL A 260 15.20 2.33 -4.48
C VAL A 260 15.84 3.60 -5.00
N SER A 261 15.36 4.10 -6.14
CA SER A 261 15.81 5.36 -6.73
C SER A 261 14.66 6.36 -6.77
N SER A 262 14.98 7.63 -6.53
CA SER A 262 14.06 8.76 -6.75
C SER A 262 14.01 9.17 -8.23
N SER A 263 14.93 8.67 -9.08
CA SER A 263 15.10 9.08 -10.47
C SER A 263 14.30 8.21 -11.45
N PRO A 264 13.52 8.79 -12.38
CA PRO A 264 12.64 8.05 -13.29
C PRO A 264 13.34 7.16 -14.34
N ALA A 265 14.64 7.33 -14.57
CA ALA A 265 15.25 6.97 -15.86
C ALA A 265 15.58 5.47 -16.06
N SER A 266 15.62 4.65 -15.02
CA SER A 266 15.73 3.19 -15.14
C SER A 266 15.58 2.58 -13.75
N ILE A 267 14.37 2.22 -13.35
CA ILE A 267 14.14 1.50 -12.10
C ILE A 267 13.56 0.15 -12.46
N SER A 268 14.40 -0.87 -12.44
CA SER A 268 13.93 -2.25 -12.43
C SER A 268 13.03 -2.44 -11.21
N PRO A 269 11.81 -2.98 -11.35
CA PRO A 269 10.87 -3.09 -10.24
C PRO A 269 11.49 -3.75 -9.02
N VAL A 270 11.25 -3.16 -7.85
CA VAL A 270 11.70 -3.72 -6.58
C VAL A 270 10.87 -4.96 -6.28
N VAL A 271 11.54 -6.08 -6.08
CA VAL A 271 10.92 -7.34 -5.72
C VAL A 271 11.37 -7.77 -4.33
N MET A 272 10.56 -8.60 -3.69
CA MET A 272 10.93 -9.24 -2.42
C MET A 272 11.43 -10.66 -2.69
N GLN A 273 12.61 -10.97 -2.18
CA GLN A 273 13.24 -12.28 -2.27
C GLN A 273 13.47 -12.87 -0.89
N GLN A 274 13.21 -14.17 -0.71
CA GLN A 274 13.52 -14.86 0.54
C GLN A 274 15.03 -15.00 0.72
N VAL A 275 15.53 -14.73 1.93
CA VAL A 275 16.89 -15.07 2.35
C VAL A 275 17.02 -16.58 2.50
N PHE A 276 16.10 -17.18 3.26
CA PHE A 276 15.97 -18.62 3.41
C PHE A 276 14.73 -19.13 2.68
N PRO A 277 14.88 -19.69 1.48
CA PRO A 277 13.76 -20.22 0.71
C PRO A 277 13.13 -21.43 1.39
N SER A 278 11.83 -21.65 1.13
CA SER A 278 11.02 -22.70 1.75
C SER A 278 11.63 -24.10 1.68
N ALA A 279 12.40 -24.42 0.64
CA ALA A 279 13.06 -25.72 0.52
C ALA A 279 14.19 -25.92 1.55
N SER A 280 14.92 -24.85 1.89
CA SER A 280 16.05 -24.88 2.82
C SER A 280 15.60 -25.01 4.29
N THR A 281 14.42 -24.51 4.64
CA THR A 281 13.92 -24.45 6.02
C THR A 281 12.96 -25.58 6.39
N LYS A 282 12.58 -26.47 5.46
CA LYS A 282 11.53 -27.50 5.68
C LYS A 282 11.71 -28.34 6.95
N ARG A 283 12.96 -28.60 7.35
CA ARG A 283 13.30 -29.40 8.55
C ARG A 283 13.42 -28.59 9.83
N HIS A 284 13.41 -27.26 9.74
CA HIS A 284 13.77 -26.34 10.85
C HIS A 284 12.66 -25.35 11.19
N ALA A 285 11.74 -25.08 10.27
CA ALA A 285 10.66 -24.13 10.44
C ALA A 285 9.41 -24.53 9.65
N SER A 286 8.26 -24.04 10.11
CA SER A 286 6.99 -24.17 9.38
C SER A 286 6.99 -23.32 8.11
N SER A 287 6.08 -23.66 7.17
CA SER A 287 5.80 -22.82 6.00
C SER A 287 5.35 -21.41 6.42
N ARG A 288 4.61 -21.29 7.54
CA ARG A 288 4.18 -19.99 8.08
C ARG A 288 5.38 -19.14 8.48
N GLU A 289 6.29 -19.67 9.29
CA GLU A 289 7.51 -18.98 9.73
C GLU A 289 8.40 -18.57 8.54
N THR A 290 8.52 -19.45 7.54
CA THR A 290 9.35 -19.17 6.35
C THR A 290 8.78 -18.05 5.46
N ASN A 291 7.47 -17.86 5.48
CA ASN A 291 6.80 -16.81 4.69
C ASN A 291 6.62 -15.50 5.47
N GLU A 292 7.23 -15.36 6.66
CA GLU A 292 7.22 -14.11 7.40
C GLU A 292 8.08 -13.04 6.72
N LEU A 293 7.63 -11.78 6.78
CA LEU A 293 8.31 -10.62 6.19
C LEU A 293 9.80 -10.52 6.53
N PRO A 294 10.25 -10.78 7.78
CA PRO A 294 11.68 -10.68 8.13
C PRO A 294 12.57 -11.66 7.38
N ASN A 295 12.02 -12.71 6.75
CA ASN A 295 12.79 -13.61 5.91
C ASN A 295 13.00 -13.05 4.48
N TYR A 296 12.48 -11.87 4.15
CA TYR A 296 12.64 -11.28 2.83
C TYR A 296 13.70 -10.16 2.82
N VAL A 297 14.27 -9.92 1.65
CA VAL A 297 15.09 -8.74 1.30
C VAL A 297 14.46 -8.06 0.10
N LEU A 298 14.83 -6.79 -0.11
CA LEU A 298 14.50 -6.09 -1.34
C LEU A 298 15.61 -6.37 -2.36
N ALA A 299 15.22 -6.59 -3.60
CA ALA A 299 16.11 -6.93 -4.70
C ALA A 299 15.59 -6.33 -6.02
N THR A 300 16.45 -6.28 -7.04
CA THR A 300 16.04 -5.89 -8.40
C THR A 300 15.42 -7.09 -9.15
N GLN A 301 14.48 -6.84 -10.05
CA GLN A 301 13.78 -7.90 -10.80
C GLN A 301 14.71 -8.73 -11.70
N GLU A 302 15.80 -8.15 -12.20
CA GLU A 302 16.75 -8.79 -13.13
C GLU A 302 17.40 -10.05 -12.55
N ILE A 303 17.71 -10.02 -11.25
CA ILE A 303 18.40 -11.13 -10.57
C ILE A 303 17.52 -12.38 -10.48
N ARG A 304 16.20 -12.20 -10.34
CA ARG A 304 15.25 -13.31 -10.30
C ARG A 304 15.31 -14.17 -11.57
N ALA A 305 15.77 -13.62 -12.69
CA ALA A 305 15.81 -14.28 -13.99
C ALA A 305 17.15 -14.98 -14.29
N THR A 306 18.27 -14.54 -13.71
CA THR A 306 19.63 -14.92 -14.20
C THR A 306 20.39 -15.92 -13.33
N LYS A 307 20.05 -16.06 -12.04
CA LYS A 307 20.66 -17.07 -11.16
C LYS A 307 19.54 -17.92 -10.56
N PRO A 308 19.76 -19.20 -10.21
CA PRO A 308 18.89 -19.88 -9.27
C PRO A 308 19.09 -19.21 -7.90
N THR A 309 18.52 -18.01 -7.75
CA THR A 309 18.48 -17.18 -6.53
C THR A 309 17.64 -17.81 -5.42
N SER A 310 17.34 -19.10 -5.56
CA SER A 310 16.57 -19.90 -4.64
C SER A 310 17.38 -20.34 -3.43
N ASP A 311 18.53 -19.75 -3.10
CA ASP A 311 19.32 -20.04 -1.88
C ASP A 311 20.21 -18.84 -1.48
N LEU A 312 19.61 -17.64 -1.33
CA LEU A 312 20.34 -16.40 -1.03
C LEU A 312 21.24 -16.50 0.22
N TYR A 313 20.82 -17.24 1.26
CA TYR A 313 21.62 -17.44 2.47
C TYR A 313 23.05 -17.98 2.20
N ARG A 314 23.26 -18.74 1.11
CA ARG A 314 24.58 -19.30 0.77
C ARG A 314 25.59 -18.25 0.31
N TYR A 315 25.11 -17.10 -0.16
CA TYR A 315 25.95 -16.04 -0.72
C TYR A 315 26.20 -14.91 0.27
N LEU A 316 25.61 -14.94 1.48
CA LEU A 316 25.73 -13.84 2.45
C LEU A 316 27.19 -13.55 2.84
N ALA A 317 28.06 -14.57 2.84
CA ALA A 317 29.48 -14.41 3.11
C ALA A 317 30.24 -13.62 2.02
N ASP A 318 29.73 -13.63 0.79
CA ASP A 318 30.30 -12.88 -0.34
C ASP A 318 29.76 -11.43 -0.40
N VAL A 319 28.78 -11.10 0.45
CA VAL A 319 28.18 -9.76 0.49
C VAL A 319 28.96 -8.87 1.46
N PRO A 320 29.45 -7.69 1.02
CA PRO A 320 30.00 -6.67 1.91
C PRO A 320 29.09 -6.40 3.10
N GLU A 321 29.69 -6.35 4.29
CA GLU A 321 28.97 -6.14 5.56
C GLU A 321 28.07 -4.91 5.53
N SER A 322 28.51 -3.82 4.88
CA SER A 322 27.72 -2.59 4.73
C SER A 322 26.39 -2.82 3.99
N ARG A 323 26.35 -3.71 2.99
CA ARG A 323 25.10 -4.06 2.28
C ARG A 323 24.19 -4.93 3.14
N LEU A 324 24.76 -5.82 3.95
CA LEU A 324 24.01 -6.63 4.91
C LEU A 324 23.34 -5.73 5.97
N ILE A 325 24.12 -4.82 6.56
CA ILE A 325 23.64 -3.84 7.54
C ILE A 325 22.51 -3.02 6.94
N ALA A 326 22.69 -2.43 5.74
CA ALA A 326 21.69 -1.56 5.13
C ALA A 326 20.31 -2.24 4.94
N GLN A 327 20.27 -3.56 4.74
CA GLN A 327 19.03 -4.36 4.63
C GLN A 327 18.65 -5.12 5.92
N ALA A 328 19.25 -4.75 7.06
CA ALA A 328 19.01 -5.35 8.37
C ALA A 328 19.22 -6.89 8.37
N ILE A 329 20.25 -7.36 7.67
CA ILE A 329 20.71 -8.75 7.75
C ILE A 329 21.71 -8.86 8.91
N PRO A 330 21.53 -9.82 9.83
CA PRO A 330 22.54 -10.11 10.86
C PRO A 330 23.91 -10.40 10.24
N THR A 331 24.96 -9.78 10.75
CA THR A 331 26.34 -9.90 10.21
C THR A 331 27.12 -11.07 10.79
N ASP A 332 26.61 -11.74 11.83
CA ASP A 332 27.19 -12.95 12.40
C ASP A 332 27.02 -14.16 11.46
N PRO A 333 28.10 -14.71 10.88
CA PRO A 333 28.02 -15.85 9.96
C PRO A 333 27.42 -17.12 10.60
N ALA A 334 27.50 -17.26 11.93
CA ALA A 334 26.91 -18.40 12.63
C ALA A 334 25.37 -18.44 12.54
N LEU A 335 24.73 -17.36 12.08
CA LEU A 335 23.28 -17.28 11.88
C LEU A 335 22.85 -17.60 10.44
N TRP A 336 23.77 -17.79 9.49
CA TRP A 336 23.44 -17.92 8.07
C TRP A 336 23.10 -19.36 7.64
N GLU A 337 23.11 -20.32 8.57
CA GLU A 337 22.73 -21.70 8.29
C GLU A 337 21.23 -21.95 8.50
N PRO A 338 20.58 -22.79 7.66
CA PRO A 338 19.15 -23.10 7.82
C PRO A 338 18.78 -23.69 9.18
N VAL A 339 19.69 -24.41 9.84
CA VAL A 339 19.47 -24.95 11.20
C VAL A 339 19.33 -23.84 12.25
N ARG A 340 19.91 -22.66 12.00
CA ARG A 340 19.85 -21.46 12.85
C ARG A 340 18.78 -20.48 12.41
N PHE A 341 17.88 -20.86 11.50
CA PHE A 341 16.86 -19.99 10.92
C PHE A 341 16.05 -19.21 11.97
N ARG A 342 15.65 -19.83 13.08
CA ARG A 342 14.88 -19.14 14.14
C ARG A 342 15.70 -18.07 14.86
N ASP A 343 16.98 -18.30 15.07
CA ASP A 343 17.89 -17.33 15.68
C ASP A 343 18.15 -16.17 14.72
N PHE A 344 18.36 -16.46 13.43
CA PHE A 344 18.43 -15.45 12.37
C PHE A 344 17.17 -14.58 12.36
N MET A 345 15.98 -15.18 12.37
CA MET A 345 14.70 -14.45 12.37
C MET A 345 14.50 -13.62 13.63
N LYS A 346 14.97 -14.10 14.79
CA LYS A 346 14.95 -13.33 16.04
C LYS A 346 15.81 -12.07 15.89
N GLU A 347 17.07 -12.22 15.50
CA GLU A 347 17.99 -11.09 15.39
C GLU A 347 17.58 -10.13 14.27
N ARG A 348 17.13 -10.66 13.14
CA ARG A 348 16.66 -9.85 12.02
C ARG A 348 15.45 -9.00 12.36
N ARG A 349 14.48 -9.51 13.15
CA ARG A 349 13.36 -8.70 13.63
C ARG A 349 13.82 -7.55 14.53
N ARG A 350 14.85 -7.76 15.35
CA ARG A 350 15.43 -6.71 16.20
C ARG A 350 16.04 -5.59 15.34
N LEU A 351 16.85 -5.96 14.35
CA LEU A 351 17.49 -5.02 13.42
C LEU A 351 16.46 -4.27 12.57
N LEU A 352 15.49 -4.98 11.99
CA LEU A 352 14.42 -4.36 11.21
C LEU A 352 13.61 -3.38 12.05
N ALA A 353 13.21 -3.75 13.27
CA ALA A 353 12.48 -2.84 14.15
C ALA A 353 13.28 -1.56 14.44
N ALA A 354 14.59 -1.67 14.69
CA ALA A 354 15.45 -0.49 14.86
C ALA A 354 15.46 0.39 13.61
N HIS A 355 15.71 -0.20 12.43
CA HIS A 355 15.76 0.50 11.15
C HIS A 355 14.44 1.18 10.79
N MET A 356 13.31 0.51 11.03
CA MET A 356 11.97 1.05 10.81
C MET A 356 11.65 2.22 11.73
N ASN A 357 12.06 2.16 13.01
CA ASN A 357 11.87 3.27 13.94
C ASN A 357 12.73 4.49 13.57
N GLU A 358 13.97 4.30 13.08
CA GLU A 358 14.78 5.41 12.57
C GLU A 358 14.16 6.03 11.31
N ALA A 359 13.62 5.22 10.41
CA ALA A 359 12.88 5.73 9.24
C ALA A 359 11.67 6.58 9.65
N LEU A 360 10.89 6.14 10.66
CA LEU A 360 9.76 6.90 11.19
C LEU A 360 10.20 8.23 11.84
N LYS A 361 11.30 8.24 12.59
CA LYS A 361 11.86 9.49 13.15
C LYS A 361 12.31 10.47 12.06
N GLY A 362 12.89 9.95 10.99
CA GLY A 362 13.30 10.75 9.83
C GLY A 362 12.13 11.44 9.14
N LEU A 363 10.94 10.81 9.11
CA LEU A 363 9.72 11.41 8.55
C LEU A 363 9.18 12.56 9.41
N ALA A 364 9.32 12.48 10.73
CA ALA A 364 8.86 13.52 11.66
C ALA A 364 9.79 14.74 11.71
N SER A 365 11.00 14.64 11.16
CA SER A 365 12.00 15.70 11.17
C SER A 365 11.87 16.56 9.90
N PRO A 366 11.83 17.91 10.02
CA PRO A 366 11.81 18.77 8.85
C PRO A 366 13.01 18.49 7.96
N THR A 367 12.78 18.31 6.65
CA THR A 367 13.90 18.05 5.73
C THR A 367 14.75 19.30 5.59
N THR A 368 15.82 19.36 6.37
CA THR A 368 16.86 20.38 6.21
C THR A 368 17.78 19.88 5.10
N GLY A 369 17.53 20.30 3.86
CA GLY A 369 18.48 20.27 2.73
C GLY A 369 19.14 18.93 2.36
N ALA A 370 18.78 18.41 1.19
CA ALA A 370 19.57 17.55 0.29
C ALA A 370 20.65 16.63 0.89
N ARG A 371 20.42 15.30 0.79
CA ARG A 371 21.50 14.34 0.55
C ARG A 371 21.03 13.25 -0.41
N GLU A 372 21.30 13.45 -1.70
CA GLU A 372 21.64 12.30 -2.54
C GLU A 372 23.14 12.05 -2.35
N PRO A 373 23.58 10.81 -2.09
CA PRO A 373 24.99 10.48 -2.17
C PRO A 373 25.43 10.57 -3.63
N SER A 374 26.48 11.35 -3.88
CA SER A 374 27.18 11.41 -5.17
C SER A 374 27.52 10.00 -5.65
N VAL A 375 26.95 9.61 -6.79
CA VAL A 375 27.35 8.41 -7.52
C VAL A 375 28.71 8.71 -8.15
N GLU A 376 29.78 8.11 -7.64
CA GLU A 376 31.07 8.14 -8.32
C GLU A 376 30.96 7.44 -9.69
N PRO A 377 31.64 7.93 -10.74
CA PRO A 377 31.60 7.30 -12.04
C PRO A 377 32.28 5.92 -12.00
N ARG A 378 31.64 4.91 -12.58
CA ARG A 378 32.25 3.61 -12.84
C ARG A 378 33.50 3.80 -13.71
N GLU A 379 34.66 3.39 -13.21
CA GLU A 379 35.86 3.21 -14.03
C GLU A 379 35.56 2.18 -15.13
N ALA A 380 35.76 2.61 -16.38
CA ALA A 380 35.63 1.74 -17.53
C ALA A 380 36.80 0.75 -17.56
N THR A 381 36.51 -0.54 -17.38
CA THR A 381 37.46 -1.62 -17.65
C THR A 381 37.75 -1.64 -19.15
N THR A 382 38.90 -1.10 -19.55
CA THR A 382 39.43 -1.21 -20.91
C THR A 382 39.78 -2.67 -21.18
N ALA A 383 38.97 -3.34 -22.00
CA ALA A 383 39.35 -4.61 -22.61
C ALA A 383 40.42 -4.34 -23.66
N THR A 384 41.66 -4.74 -23.36
CA THR A 384 42.77 -4.77 -24.31
C THR A 384 42.50 -5.88 -25.34
N THR A 385 42.07 -5.49 -26.54
CA THR A 385 42.22 -6.32 -27.74
C THR A 385 43.71 -6.49 -28.00
N ARG A 386 44.22 -7.72 -27.90
CA ARG A 386 45.55 -8.08 -28.36
C ARG A 386 45.38 -8.89 -29.64
N GLU A 387 45.76 -8.28 -30.76
CA GLU A 387 46.07 -8.99 -32.00
C GLU A 387 47.33 -9.82 -31.79
N MET A 388 47.20 -11.13 -32.04
CA MET A 388 48.14 -12.09 -32.66
C MET A 388 47.86 -13.49 -32.14
#